data_AF-A0A9X3SU55-F1
#
_entry.id   AF-A0A9X3SU55-F1
#
_cell.length_a   1.000
_cell.length_b   1.000
_cell.length_c   1.000
_cell.angle_alpha   90.00
_cell.angle_beta   90.00
_cell.angle_gamma   90.00
#
_symmetry.space_group_name_H-M   'P 1'
#
loop_
_entity.id
_entity.type
_entity.pdbx_description
1 polymer ?
#
loop_
_entity_poly.entity_id
_entity_poly.type
_entity_poly.pdbx_seq_one_letter_code
_entity_poly.pdbx_strand_id
1 'polypeptide(L)'
;MRRRSEAIAPVHEPLGRLTERAQAAGSIMPDLAGEDVVCVIGMIASSHWSFPEGEQGRRRYLRLIFDAFRPAAPLPPPSPLPGS
;
A
#
# COMPACT_ATOMS: atom_id res chain seq x y z
N MET A 1 -9.72 -18.63 3.91
CA MET A 1 -8.53 -17.74 3.87
C MET A 1 -7.64 -17.87 2.62
N ARG A 2 -7.76 -18.90 1.75
CA ARG A 2 -6.94 -19.04 0.52
C ARG A 2 -7.19 -18.03 -0.61
N ARG A 3 -8.36 -17.38 -0.66
CA ARG A 3 -8.84 -16.66 -1.85
C ARG A 3 -8.25 -15.24 -2.05
N ARG A 4 -7.57 -14.68 -1.03
CA ARG A 4 -7.13 -13.27 -1.03
C ARG A 4 -5.73 -13.05 -1.61
N SER A 5 -4.82 -14.03 -1.47
CA SER A 5 -3.45 -13.92 -2.01
C SER A 5 -3.41 -14.04 -3.54
N GLU A 6 -4.27 -14.89 -4.11
CA GLU A 6 -4.35 -15.11 -5.56
C GLU A 6 -4.89 -13.87 -6.32
N ALA A 7 -5.76 -13.09 -5.69
CA ALA A 7 -6.37 -11.91 -6.31
C ALA A 7 -5.41 -10.72 -6.45
N ILE A 8 -4.36 -10.65 -5.63
CA ILE A 8 -3.42 -9.51 -5.57
C ILE A 8 -2.06 -9.89 -6.19
N ALA A 9 -1.78 -11.18 -6.38
CA ALA A 9 -0.56 -11.66 -7.03
C ALA A 9 -0.28 -11.01 -8.40
N PRO A 10 -1.27 -10.75 -9.29
CA PRO A 10 -1.01 -10.12 -10.58
C PRO A 10 -0.55 -8.66 -10.48
N VAL A 11 -0.81 -7.98 -9.36
CA VAL A 11 -0.48 -6.55 -9.19
C VAL A 11 0.80 -6.32 -8.37
N HIS A 12 1.38 -7.36 -7.79
CA HIS A 12 2.61 -7.27 -6.99
C HIS A 12 3.78 -6.68 -7.78
N GLU A 13 4.15 -7.30 -8.91
CA GLU A 13 5.26 -6.83 -9.73
C GLU A 13 5.02 -5.41 -10.28
N PRO A 14 3.86 -5.08 -10.88
CA PRO A 14 3.59 -3.72 -11.34
C PRO A 14 3.66 -2.67 -10.24
N LEU A 15 3.16 -2.97 -9.03
CA LEU A 15 3.19 -2.06 -7.89
C LEU A 15 4.59 -1.91 -7.32
N GLY A 16 5.41 -2.97 -7.29
CA GLY A 16 6.82 -2.90 -6.93
C GLY A 16 7.58 -1.92 -7.84
N ARG A 17 7.46 -2.08 -9.17
CA ARG A 17 8.10 -1.17 -10.14
C ARG A 17 7.57 0.27 -10.05
N LEU A 18 6.29 0.45 -9.70
CA LEU A 18 5.74 1.79 -9.50
C LEU A 18 6.33 2.45 -8.24
N THR A 19 6.50 1.67 -7.17
CA THR A 19 7.10 2.11 -5.91
C THR A 19 8.55 2.53 -6.13
N GLU A 20 9.35 1.71 -6.82
CA GLU A 20 10.75 2.05 -7.17
C GLU A 20 10.85 3.37 -7.95
N ARG A 21 9.98 3.57 -8.95
CA ARG A 21 9.95 4.83 -9.72
C ARG A 21 9.56 6.03 -8.86
N ALA A 22 8.60 5.87 -7.97
CA ALA A 22 8.16 6.93 -7.08
C ALA A 22 9.24 7.30 -6.04
N GLN A 23 9.99 6.32 -5.55
CA GLN A 23 11.17 6.53 -4.70
C GLN A 23 12.27 7.27 -5.46
N ALA A 24 12.60 6.84 -6.67
CA ALA A 24 13.61 7.49 -7.52
C ALA A 24 13.24 8.96 -7.84
N ALA A 25 11.95 9.27 -7.90
CA ALA A 25 11.43 10.63 -8.06
C ALA A 25 11.32 11.43 -6.75
N GLY A 26 11.72 10.88 -5.61
CA GLY A 26 11.61 11.52 -4.29
C GLY A 26 10.18 11.84 -3.86
N SER A 27 9.19 11.15 -4.44
CA SER A 27 7.77 11.43 -4.24
C SER A 27 7.17 10.63 -3.08
N ILE A 28 7.87 9.58 -2.62
CA ILE A 28 7.48 8.76 -1.48
C ILE A 28 8.67 8.49 -0.54
N MET A 29 8.40 7.96 0.66
CA MET A 29 9.42 7.59 1.64
C MET A 29 10.40 6.54 1.08
N PRO A 30 11.72 6.69 1.37
CA PRO A 30 12.76 5.82 0.81
C PRO A 30 12.77 4.40 1.40
N ASP A 31 12.15 4.21 2.56
CA ASP A 31 12.04 2.94 3.27
C ASP A 31 10.71 2.21 3.05
N LEU A 32 9.81 2.79 2.24
CA LEU A 32 8.53 2.18 1.87
C LEU A 32 8.75 1.04 0.86
N ALA A 33 8.53 -0.22 1.26
CA ALA A 33 8.67 -1.35 0.37
C ALA A 33 7.47 -1.51 -0.58
N GLY A 34 7.68 -2.16 -1.73
CA GLY A 34 6.59 -2.49 -2.66
C GLY A 34 5.52 -3.37 -1.99
N GLU A 35 5.93 -4.26 -1.08
CA GLU A 35 5.07 -5.09 -0.26
C GLU A 35 4.16 -4.27 0.67
N ASP A 36 4.66 -3.17 1.23
CA ASP A 36 3.86 -2.26 2.07
C ASP A 36 2.75 -1.62 1.24
N VAL A 37 3.09 -1.15 0.04
CA VAL A 37 2.13 -0.58 -0.91
C VAL A 37 1.05 -1.61 -1.29
N VAL A 38 1.45 -2.84 -1.60
CA VAL A 38 0.49 -3.91 -1.94
C VAL A 38 -0.40 -4.25 -0.73
N CYS A 39 0.16 -4.36 0.47
CA CYS A 39 -0.60 -4.62 1.69
C CYS A 39 -1.64 -3.53 1.95
N VAL A 40 -1.24 -2.27 1.87
CA VAL A 40 -2.12 -1.11 2.09
C VAL A 40 -3.23 -1.06 1.04
N ILE A 41 -2.90 -1.17 -0.26
CA ILE A 41 -3.90 -1.19 -1.34
C ILE A 41 -4.85 -2.38 -1.16
N GLY A 42 -4.33 -3.55 -0.79
CA GLY A 42 -5.12 -4.74 -0.48
C GLY A 42 -6.07 -4.54 0.72
N MET A 43 -5.66 -3.82 1.77
CA MET A 43 -6.53 -3.45 2.89
C MET A 43 -7.68 -2.55 2.44
N ILE A 44 -7.40 -1.53 1.63
CA ILE A 44 -8.43 -0.63 1.10
C ILE A 44 -9.40 -1.40 0.21
N ALA A 45 -8.89 -2.22 -0.71
CA ALA A 45 -9.71 -3.02 -1.62
C ALA A 45 -10.55 -4.08 -0.88
N SER A 46 -10.07 -4.54 0.28
CA SER A 46 -10.81 -5.48 1.14
C SER A 46 -11.95 -4.81 1.92
N SER A 47 -11.98 -3.48 2.00
CA SER A 47 -13.09 -2.69 2.55
C SER A 47 -14.30 -2.77 1.61
N HIS A 48 -14.95 -3.93 1.60
CA HIS A 48 -16.24 -4.11 0.95
C HIS A 48 -17.27 -3.33 1.79
N TRP A 49 -17.75 -2.21 1.26
CA TRP A 49 -18.99 -1.53 1.67
C TRP A 49 -19.03 -0.57 2.88
N SER A 50 -17.93 -0.19 3.52
CA SER A 50 -17.97 0.73 4.70
C SER A 50 -17.32 2.10 4.49
N PHE A 51 -17.48 2.71 3.31
CA PHE A 51 -17.20 4.13 3.17
C PHE A 51 -18.50 4.93 3.37
N PRO A 52 -18.60 5.80 4.41
CA PRO A 52 -19.84 6.52 4.75
C PRO A 52 -20.45 7.31 3.58
N GLU A 53 -19.63 7.69 2.60
CA GLU A 53 -19.98 8.54 1.45
C GLU A 53 -19.83 7.81 0.09
N GLY A 54 -19.73 6.49 0.07
CA GLY A 54 -19.51 5.73 -1.17
C GLY A 54 -18.18 6.08 -1.85
N GLU A 55 -18.20 6.37 -3.16
CA GLU A 55 -16.97 6.64 -3.95
C GLU A 55 -16.22 7.90 -3.49
N GLN A 56 -16.92 8.91 -2.96
CA GLN A 56 -16.25 10.11 -2.40
C GLN A 56 -15.46 9.77 -1.14
N GLY A 57 -16.03 8.92 -0.28
CA GLY A 57 -15.33 8.38 0.88
C GLY A 57 -14.09 7.61 0.47
N ARG A 58 -14.18 6.76 -0.56
CA ARG A 58 -13.03 6.01 -1.11
C ARG A 58 -11.89 6.93 -1.56
N ARG A 59 -12.20 8.02 -2.27
CA ARG A 59 -11.20 9.02 -2.71
C ARG A 59 -10.53 9.73 -1.53
N ARG A 60 -11.29 10.05 -0.48
CA ARG A 60 -10.73 10.66 0.73
C ARG A 60 -9.70 9.74 1.40
N TYR A 61 -9.99 8.46 1.54
CA TYR A 61 -9.04 7.51 2.15
C TYR A 61 -7.83 7.24 1.27
N LEU A 62 -8.01 7.16 -0.05
CA LEU A 62 -6.88 7.09 -0.99
C LEU A 62 -5.96 8.31 -0.85
N ARG A 63 -6.54 9.51 -0.75
CA ARG A 63 -5.78 10.74 -0.53
C ARG A 63 -4.97 10.70 0.75
N LEU A 64 -5.59 10.30 1.88
CA LEU A 64 -4.90 10.18 3.18
C LEU A 64 -3.72 9.21 3.11
N ILE A 65 -3.90 8.07 2.45
CA ILE A 65 -2.86 7.04 2.34
C ILE A 65 -1.71 7.51 1.46
N PHE A 66 -2.00 8.12 0.30
CA PHE A 66 -0.94 8.68 -0.54
C PHE A 66 -0.22 9.84 0.13
N ASP A 67 -0.92 10.66 0.91
CA ASP A 67 -0.28 11.72 1.70
C ASP A 67 0.62 11.11 2.79
N ALA A 68 0.25 9.96 3.39
CA ALA A 68 1.09 9.23 4.34
C ALA A 68 2.32 8.57 3.70
N PHE A 69 2.33 8.35 2.38
CA PHE A 69 3.50 7.86 1.66
C PHE A 69 4.52 8.93 1.32
N ARG A 70 4.16 10.22 1.44
CA ARG A 70 5.08 11.33 1.15
C ARG A 70 6.30 11.28 2.08
N PRO A 71 7.45 11.84 1.67
CA PRO A 71 8.65 11.86 2.51
C PRO A 71 8.35 12.40 3.91
N ALA A 72 8.58 11.57 4.92
CA ALA A 72 8.33 11.83 6.33
C ALA A 72 9.44 11.21 7.19
N ALA A 73 9.24 11.13 8.51
CA ALA A 73 10.14 10.39 9.38
C ALA A 73 10.18 8.90 8.99
N PRO A 74 11.31 8.19 9.23
CA PRO A 74 11.44 6.78 8.87
C PRO A 74 10.35 5.90 9.49
N LEU A 75 9.91 4.89 8.75
CA LEU A 75 9.03 3.83 9.23
C LEU A 75 9.73 2.99 10.31
N PRO A 76 8.95 2.44 11.27
CA PRO A 76 9.46 1.40 12.15
C PRO A 76 10.04 0.24 11.32
N PRO A 77 11.12 -0.42 11.79
CA PRO A 77 11.69 -1.54 11.07
C PRO A 77 10.64 -2.64 10.86
N PRO A 78 10.64 -3.33 9.70
CA PRO A 78 9.73 -4.44 9.46
C PRO A 78 9.94 -5.50 10.55
N SER A 79 8.85 -6.02 11.12
CA SER A 79 8.94 -7.12 12.08
C SER A 79 9.60 -8.32 11.37
N PRO A 80 10.62 -8.95 11.96
CA PRO A 80 11.20 -10.16 11.38
C PRO A 80 10.08 -11.19 11.21
N LEU A 81 9.95 -11.74 10.00
CA LEU A 81 9.09 -12.88 9.75
C LEU A 81 9.48 -14.00 10.73
N PRO A 82 8.55 -14.62 11.45
CA PRO A 82 8.89 -15.75 12.31
C PRO A 82 9.39 -16.93 11.45
N GLY A 83 10.70 -17.20 11.53
CA GLY A 83 11.35 -18.42 11.03
C GLY A 83 11.76 -18.39 9.56
N SER A 84 13.01 -18.01 9.30
CA SER A 84 13.82 -18.52 8.18
C SER A 84 14.43 -19.87 8.55
#